data_AF-A0A098GFQ7-F1
#
_entry.id   AF-A0A098GFQ7-F1
#
_cell.length_a   1.000
_cell.length_b   1.000
_cell.length_c   1.000
_cell.angle_alpha   90.00
_cell.angle_beta   90.00
_cell.angle_gamma   90.00
#
_symmetry.space_group_name_H-M   'P 1'
#
loop_
_entity.id
_entity.type
_entity.pdbx_description
1 polymer ?
#
loop_
_entity_poly.entity_id
_entity_poly.type
_entity_poly.pdbx_seq_one_letter_code
_entity_poly.pdbx_strand_id
1 'polypeptide(L)'
;MLRKICYGLLWAGALFSASVFAKTNVYMLGPGIKYEFFPGEPQILANYWFWSVTATCTFDSEDPSDDFLIEALSKSGKINEQTISAGDPPIVITVHQGQQITLSADSGAKVRLTNRGQNVVTAYCSV
;
A
#
# COMPACT_ATOMS: atom_id res chain seq x y z
N MET A 1 56.55 4.85 18.05
CA MET A 1 55.64 5.92 17.59
C MET A 1 54.40 5.34 16.90
N LEU A 2 53.66 4.43 17.55
CA LEU A 2 52.52 3.71 16.96
C LEU A 2 51.28 3.78 17.88
N ARG A 3 51.14 4.87 18.63
CA ARG A 3 50.14 5.00 19.71
C ARG A 3 49.20 6.20 19.53
N LYS A 4 49.32 6.92 18.41
CA LYS A 4 48.56 8.15 18.12
C LYS A 4 47.62 8.06 16.91
N ILE A 5 47.57 6.93 16.20
CA ILE A 5 46.80 6.79 14.95
C ILE A 5 45.45 6.08 15.17
N CYS A 6 45.25 5.37 16.27
CA CYS A 6 44.04 4.55 16.45
C CYS A 6 42.77 5.30 16.89
N TYR A 7 42.84 6.59 17.23
CA TYR A 7 41.67 7.34 17.73
C TYR A 7 40.91 8.15 16.66
N GLY A 8 41.37 8.16 15.40
CA GLY A 8 40.76 8.96 14.33
C GLY A 8 39.74 8.23 13.45
N LEU A 9 39.55 6.92 13.60
CA LEU A 9 38.83 6.08 12.63
C LEU A 9 37.50 5.49 13.15
N LEU A 10 36.98 5.97 14.28
CA LEU A 10 35.70 5.52 14.84
C LEU A 10 34.53 6.51 14.64
N TRP A 11 34.70 7.55 13.82
CA TRP A 11 33.70 8.63 13.65
C TRP A 11 33.20 8.82 12.21
N ALA A 12 33.39 7.85 11.32
CA ALA A 12 32.95 7.93 9.92
C ALA A 12 31.92 6.83 9.52
N GLY A 13 31.25 6.19 10.49
CA GLY A 13 30.32 5.09 10.22
C GLY A 13 28.83 5.38 10.47
N ALA A 14 28.45 6.60 10.86
CA ALA A 14 27.09 6.90 11.33
C ALA A 14 26.25 7.78 10.40
N LEU A 15 26.65 7.95 9.14
CA LEU A 15 25.86 8.68 8.15
C LEU A 15 25.31 7.66 7.14
N PHE A 16 24.00 7.71 6.91
CA PHE A 16 23.19 6.86 6.02
C PHE A 16 22.67 5.55 6.60
N SER A 17 21.80 5.65 7.61
CA SER A 17 20.73 4.67 7.81
C SER A 17 19.48 5.33 8.39
N ALA A 18 19.05 6.45 7.81
CA ALA A 18 17.77 7.06 8.18
C ALA A 18 16.65 6.50 7.27
N SER A 19 16.11 5.35 7.60
CA SER A 19 14.78 4.90 7.12
C SER A 19 13.70 5.20 8.18
N VAL A 20 13.79 6.37 8.83
CA VAL A 20 13.00 6.70 10.03
C VAL A 20 11.61 7.31 9.73
N PHE A 21 11.26 7.55 8.45
CA PHE A 21 9.93 8.09 8.10
C PHE A 21 9.23 7.31 6.98
N ALA A 22 9.13 5.98 7.09
CA ALA A 22 8.13 5.25 6.32
C ALA A 22 6.75 5.50 6.96
N LYS A 23 6.07 6.59 6.56
CA LYS A 23 4.71 6.90 7.02
C LYS A 23 3.73 5.93 6.38
N THR A 24 3.40 4.85 7.08
CA THR A 24 2.30 3.97 6.63
C THR A 24 0.98 4.66 6.91
N ASN A 25 0.31 5.14 5.87
CA ASN A 25 -1.02 5.72 6.01
C ASN A 25 -2.05 4.59 6.14
N VAL A 26 -2.92 4.66 7.15
CA VAL A 26 -4.04 3.75 7.34
C VAL A 26 -5.32 4.51 7.04
N TYR A 27 -6.09 4.03 6.07
CA TYR A 27 -7.36 4.61 5.70
C TYR A 27 -8.50 3.63 5.99
N MET A 28 -9.62 4.16 6.44
CA MET A 28 -10.86 3.41 6.52
C MET A 28 -11.42 3.23 5.10
N LEU A 29 -11.83 2.01 4.75
CA LEU A 29 -12.57 1.77 3.52
C LEU A 29 -14.00 2.31 3.67
N GLY A 30 -14.45 3.17 2.76
CA GLY A 30 -15.78 3.78 2.83
C GLY A 30 -16.19 4.55 1.57
N PRO A 31 -17.49 4.89 1.44
CA PRO A 31 -18.04 5.60 0.28
C PRO A 31 -17.49 7.02 0.16
N GLY A 32 -17.28 7.48 -1.08
CA GLY A 32 -16.93 8.87 -1.37
C GLY A 32 -15.50 9.25 -0.98
N ILE A 33 -14.65 8.27 -0.72
CA ILE A 33 -13.25 8.50 -0.35
C ILE A 33 -12.40 8.47 -1.62
N LYS A 34 -11.57 9.52 -1.77
CA LYS A 34 -10.49 9.60 -2.75
C LYS A 34 -9.22 9.04 -2.09
N TYR A 35 -8.59 8.06 -2.71
CA TYR A 35 -7.30 7.52 -2.28
C TYR A 35 -6.22 7.91 -3.28
N GLU A 36 -5.05 8.33 -2.79
CA GLU A 36 -3.90 8.67 -3.62
C GLU A 36 -2.74 7.73 -3.25
N PHE A 37 -2.32 6.89 -4.19
CA PHE A 37 -1.26 5.91 -4.02
C PHE A 37 0.03 6.41 -4.66
N PHE A 38 0.93 6.94 -3.84
CA PHE A 38 2.26 7.37 -4.29
C PHE A 38 3.14 6.16 -4.64
N PRO A 39 3.98 6.27 -5.68
CA PRO A 39 4.92 5.22 -6.09
C PRO A 39 5.77 4.70 -4.92
N GLY A 40 5.77 3.38 -4.73
CA GLY A 40 6.55 2.70 -3.70
C GLY A 40 6.07 2.89 -2.27
N GLU A 41 5.04 3.73 -2.02
CA GLU A 41 4.52 3.99 -0.69
C GLU A 41 3.39 3.01 -0.32
N PRO A 42 3.59 2.12 0.67
CA PRO A 42 2.54 1.22 1.11
C PRO A 42 1.46 1.98 1.88
N GLN A 43 0.20 1.70 1.53
CA GLN A 43 -0.98 2.20 2.23
C GLN A 43 -1.82 1.03 2.72
N ILE A 44 -2.40 1.17 3.91
CA ILE A 44 -3.27 0.16 4.50
C ILE A 44 -4.71 0.64 4.38
N LEU A 45 -5.54 -0.13 3.68
CA LEU A 45 -6.99 0.02 3.69
C LEU A 45 -7.57 -0.95 4.72
N ALA A 46 -8.39 -0.44 5.63
CA ALA A 46 -8.95 -1.20 6.73
C ALA A 46 -10.48 -1.08 6.80
N ASN A 47 -11.16 -2.20 7.03
CA ASN A 47 -12.57 -2.20 7.38
C ASN A 47 -12.72 -2.42 8.89
N TYR A 48 -13.07 -1.36 9.62
CA TYR A 48 -13.32 -1.43 11.06
C TYR A 48 -14.80 -1.64 11.41
N TRP A 49 -15.69 -1.70 10.41
CA TRP A 49 -17.10 -2.00 10.63
C TRP A 49 -17.28 -3.48 10.97
N PHE A 50 -18.37 -3.79 11.69
CA PHE A 50 -18.71 -5.17 12.08
C PHE A 50 -19.36 -5.98 10.95
N TRP A 51 -19.52 -5.39 9.76
CA TRP A 51 -20.04 -6.01 8.54
C TRP A 51 -19.07 -5.81 7.38
N SER A 52 -19.21 -6.61 6.30
CA SER A 52 -18.36 -6.47 5.12
C SER A 52 -18.73 -5.21 4.31
N VAL A 53 -17.72 -4.44 3.90
CA VAL A 53 -17.89 -3.25 3.04
C VAL A 53 -17.50 -3.62 1.62
N THR A 54 -18.28 -3.16 0.65
CA THR A 54 -17.97 -3.28 -0.79
C THR A 54 -17.97 -1.89 -1.39
N ALA A 55 -17.01 -1.60 -2.27
CA ALA A 55 -16.93 -0.35 -3.02
C ALA A 55 -16.43 -0.61 -4.43
N THR A 56 -16.97 0.09 -5.42
CA THR A 56 -16.42 0.14 -6.78
C THR A 56 -15.56 1.38 -6.90
N CYS A 57 -14.30 1.18 -7.23
CA CYS A 57 -13.29 2.22 -7.34
C CYS A 57 -12.87 2.39 -8.80
N THR A 58 -12.90 3.64 -9.29
CA THR A 58 -12.32 3.99 -10.59
C THR A 58 -10.90 4.50 -10.39
N PHE A 59 -9.93 3.88 -11.04
CA PHE A 59 -8.53 4.23 -10.95
C PHE A 59 -8.12 5.17 -12.09
N ASP A 60 -7.36 6.20 -11.75
CA ASP A 60 -6.87 7.22 -12.67
C ASP A 60 -5.38 7.48 -12.40
N SER A 61 -4.58 7.54 -13.45
CA SER A 61 -3.13 7.66 -13.42
C SER A 61 -2.68 8.39 -14.68
N GLU A 62 -1.46 8.92 -14.73
CA GLU A 62 -0.84 9.36 -15.99
C GLU A 62 -0.30 8.18 -16.82
N ASP A 63 -0.11 7.03 -16.18
CA ASP A 63 0.40 5.81 -16.79
C ASP A 63 -0.74 5.02 -17.47
N PRO A 64 -0.47 4.33 -18.59
CA PRO A 64 -1.48 3.47 -19.23
C PRO A 64 -1.89 2.29 -18.33
N SER A 65 -1.00 1.88 -17.44
CA SER A 65 -1.24 0.86 -16.43
C SER A 65 -0.21 0.89 -15.32
N ASP A 66 -0.63 0.54 -14.11
CA ASP A 66 0.21 0.47 -12.92
C ASP A 66 0.05 -0.88 -12.21
N ASP A 67 1.16 -1.48 -11.82
CA ASP A 67 1.16 -2.69 -11.00
C ASP A 67 0.98 -2.34 -9.52
N PHE A 68 0.08 -3.05 -8.85
CA PHE A 68 -0.13 -2.95 -7.42
C PHE A 68 0.26 -4.25 -6.74
N LEU A 69 1.16 -4.17 -5.76
CA LEU A 69 1.38 -5.25 -4.80
C LEU A 69 0.31 -5.18 -3.72
N ILE A 70 -0.38 -6.28 -3.50
CA ILE A 70 -1.44 -6.41 -2.51
C ILE A 70 -1.11 -7.51 -1.53
N GLU A 71 -1.24 -7.20 -0.24
CA GLU A 71 -1.03 -8.12 0.86
C GLU A 71 -2.17 -8.00 1.87
N ALA A 72 -2.86 -9.10 2.16
CA ALA A 72 -3.83 -9.14 3.24
C ALA A 72 -3.08 -9.28 4.59
N LEU A 73 -3.21 -8.29 5.46
CA LEU A 73 -2.57 -8.25 6.78
C LEU A 73 -3.42 -8.89 7.87
N SER A 74 -4.75 -8.78 7.76
CA SER A 74 -5.70 -9.45 8.64
C SER A 74 -7.01 -9.76 7.92
N LYS A 75 -7.61 -10.90 8.27
CA LYS A 75 -8.86 -11.40 7.66
C LYS A 75 -8.74 -11.50 6.14
N SER A 76 -9.85 -11.33 5.43
CA SER A 76 -9.93 -11.49 4.00
C SER A 76 -10.62 -10.30 3.34
N GLY A 77 -10.34 -10.12 2.07
CA GLY A 77 -11.04 -9.19 1.18
C GLY A 77 -11.11 -9.77 -0.22
N LYS A 78 -11.75 -9.04 -1.13
CA LYS A 78 -11.75 -9.40 -2.55
C LYS A 78 -11.40 -8.19 -3.40
N ILE A 79 -10.68 -8.48 -4.47
CA ILE A 79 -10.41 -7.57 -5.57
C ILE A 79 -11.09 -8.18 -6.80
N ASN A 80 -12.12 -7.52 -7.29
CA ASN A 80 -13.14 -8.10 -8.14
C ASN A 80 -13.67 -9.41 -7.52
N GLU A 81 -13.56 -10.53 -8.21
CA GLU A 81 -13.98 -11.85 -7.71
C GLU A 81 -12.85 -12.60 -6.97
N GLN A 82 -11.62 -12.14 -7.08
CA GLN A 82 -10.47 -12.81 -6.47
C GLN A 82 -10.38 -12.51 -4.97
N THR A 83 -10.45 -13.55 -4.16
CA THR A 83 -10.29 -13.44 -2.71
C THR A 83 -8.80 -13.41 -2.34
N ILE A 84 -8.46 -12.54 -1.39
CA ILE A 84 -7.14 -12.45 -0.75
C ILE A 84 -7.32 -12.63 0.76
N SER A 85 -6.52 -13.49 1.40
CA SER A 85 -6.62 -13.77 2.83
C SER A 85 -5.29 -13.61 3.54
N ALA A 86 -5.34 -13.21 4.81
CA ALA A 86 -4.14 -13.12 5.63
C ALA A 86 -3.46 -14.49 5.73
N GLY A 87 -2.16 -14.53 5.45
CA GLY A 87 -1.36 -15.75 5.33
C GLY A 87 -1.13 -16.21 3.88
N ASP A 88 -1.90 -15.70 2.92
CA ASP A 88 -1.63 -15.89 1.50
C ASP A 88 -0.39 -15.09 1.07
N PRO A 89 0.36 -15.56 0.05
CA PRO A 89 1.44 -14.76 -0.53
C PRO A 89 0.87 -13.45 -1.14
N PRO A 90 1.62 -12.34 -1.08
CA PRO A 90 1.23 -11.11 -1.75
C PRO A 90 1.01 -11.33 -3.26
N ILE A 91 -0.04 -10.73 -3.80
CA ILE A 91 -0.36 -10.80 -5.23
C ILE A 91 -0.03 -9.49 -5.92
N VAL A 92 0.20 -9.55 -7.23
CA VAL A 92 0.30 -8.36 -8.07
C VAL A 92 -0.92 -8.31 -8.98
N ILE A 93 -1.56 -7.15 -9.06
CA ILE A 93 -2.57 -6.86 -10.08
C ILE A 93 -2.08 -5.69 -10.93
N THR A 94 -2.42 -5.72 -12.21
CA THR A 94 -2.21 -4.58 -13.11
C THR A 94 -3.52 -3.81 -13.21
N VAL A 95 -3.47 -2.51 -12.95
CA VAL A 95 -4.62 -1.60 -13.02
C VAL A 95 -4.41 -0.67 -14.20
N HIS A 96 -5.38 -0.60 -15.11
CA HIS A 96 -5.35 0.30 -16.26
C HIS A 96 -6.01 1.64 -15.94
N GLN A 97 -5.60 2.70 -16.67
CA GLN A 97 -6.25 3.99 -16.53
C GLN A 97 -7.76 3.92 -16.86
N GLY A 98 -8.57 4.50 -15.99
CA GLY A 98 -10.03 4.49 -16.08
C GLY A 98 -10.67 3.16 -15.68
N GLN A 99 -9.89 2.16 -15.26
CA GLN A 99 -10.42 0.85 -14.89
C GLN A 99 -11.24 0.94 -13.61
N GLN A 100 -12.41 0.27 -13.63
CA GLN A 100 -13.21 0.06 -12.44
C GLN A 100 -12.87 -1.29 -11.81
N ILE A 101 -12.62 -1.27 -10.50
CA ILE A 101 -12.32 -2.45 -9.69
C ILE A 101 -13.27 -2.47 -8.50
N THR A 102 -13.89 -3.61 -8.25
CA THR A 102 -14.72 -3.80 -7.06
C THR A 102 -13.86 -4.32 -5.92
N LEU A 103 -13.78 -3.56 -4.84
CA LEU A 103 -13.08 -3.96 -3.62
C LEU A 103 -14.11 -4.37 -2.58
N SER A 104 -13.90 -5.51 -1.93
CA SER A 104 -14.65 -5.86 -0.73
C SER A 104 -13.71 -6.23 0.41
N ALA A 105 -14.10 -5.89 1.63
CA ALA A 105 -13.31 -6.13 2.82
C ALA A 105 -14.20 -6.67 3.92
N ASP A 106 -13.85 -7.83 4.47
CA ASP A 106 -14.58 -8.40 5.60
C ASP A 106 -14.41 -7.55 6.85
N SER A 107 -15.31 -7.74 7.82
CA SER A 107 -15.21 -7.09 9.14
C SER A 107 -13.83 -7.33 9.76
N GLY A 108 -13.12 -6.25 10.07
CA GLY A 108 -11.77 -6.30 10.64
C GLY A 108 -10.66 -6.60 9.63
N ALA A 109 -10.95 -6.57 8.33
CA ALA A 109 -9.94 -6.77 7.30
C ALA A 109 -8.97 -5.59 7.21
N LYS A 110 -7.70 -5.89 6.95
CA LYS A 110 -6.66 -4.91 6.64
C LYS A 110 -5.89 -5.41 5.44
N VAL A 111 -5.81 -4.58 4.41
CA VAL A 111 -5.10 -4.88 3.17
C VAL A 111 -4.07 -3.80 2.94
N ARG A 112 -2.83 -4.19 2.68
CA ARG A 112 -1.76 -3.30 2.24
C ARG A 112 -1.74 -3.29 0.72
N LEU A 113 -1.74 -2.08 0.15
CA LEU A 113 -1.55 -1.84 -1.27
C LEU A 113 -0.30 -1.00 -1.45
N THR A 114 0.53 -1.37 -2.41
CA THR A 114 1.70 -0.59 -2.81
C THR A 114 1.65 -0.41 -4.32
N ASN A 115 1.56 0.85 -4.76
CA ASN A 115 1.73 1.21 -6.15
C ASN A 115 3.20 0.95 -6.55
N ARG A 116 3.43 0.07 -7.53
CA ARG A 116 4.75 -0.23 -8.10
C ARG A 116 4.99 0.49 -9.44
N GLY A 117 4.04 1.32 -9.86
CA GLY A 117 4.16 2.22 -11.00
C GLY A 117 5.11 3.39 -10.76
N GLN A 118 5.14 4.31 -11.73
CA GLN A 118 6.04 5.47 -11.70
C GLN A 118 5.33 6.75 -11.28
N ASN A 119 4.03 6.86 -11.53
CA ASN A 119 3.23 8.04 -11.19
C ASN A 119 2.21 7.76 -10.08
N VAL A 120 1.66 8.85 -9.53
CA VAL A 120 0.63 8.76 -8.49
C VAL A 120 -0.65 8.23 -9.11
N VAL A 121 -1.20 7.19 -8.49
CA VAL A 121 -2.50 6.62 -8.89
C VAL A 121 -3.57 7.11 -7.95
N THR A 122 -4.64 7.66 -8.49
CA THR A 122 -5.82 8.10 -7.74
C THR A 122 -6.95 7.08 -7.89
N ALA A 123 -7.59 6.68 -6.79
CA ALA A 123 -8.80 5.86 -6.81
C ALA A 123 -9.99 6.63 -6.25
N TYR A 124 -11.08 6.68 -7.01
CA TYR A 124 -12.36 7.27 -6.62
C TYR A 124 -13.37 6.16 -6.32
N CYS A 125 -13.74 5.99 -5.05
CA CYS A 125 -14.58 4.86 -4.62
C CYS A 125 -16.03 5.27 -4.30
N SER A 126 -16.97 4.48 -4.79
CA SER A 126 -18.41 4.58 -4.53
C SER A 126 -18.94 3.25 -3.98
N VAL A 127 -20.00 3.29 -3.17
CA VAL A 127 -20.66 2.10 -2.57
C VAL A 127 -21.96 1.84 -3.31
#